data_AF-A0A660VTC9-F1
#
_entry.id   AF-A0A660VTC9-F1
#
_cell.length_a   1.000
_cell.length_b   1.000
_cell.length_c   1.000
_cell.angle_alpha   90.00
_cell.angle_beta   90.00
_cell.angle_gamma   90.00
#
_symmetry.space_group_name_H-M   'P 1'
#
loop_
_entity.id
_entity.type
_entity.pdbx_description
1 polymer ?
#
loop_
_entity_poly.entity_id
_entity_poly.type
_entity_poly.pdbx_seq_one_letter_code
_entity_poly.pdbx_strand_id
1 'polypeptide(L)' 'MNEALPTQALGEPGWLFTEAHISPCSGDQAAAFLAGLEPEDQQILLLSYGLGLRVGAVSQAVDIDPALVVWRLHRAF' A
#
# COMPACT_ATOMS: atom_id res chain seq x y z
N MET A 1 21.57 12.64 31.50
CA MET A 1 20.21 12.82 32.04
C MET A 1 19.29 12.04 31.12
N ASN A 2 18.78 10.90 31.59
CA ASN A 2 17.82 10.08 30.85
C ASN A 2 16.44 10.73 31.02
N GLU A 3 15.92 11.34 29.96
CA GLU A 3 14.51 11.75 29.94
C GLU A 3 13.66 10.49 29.79
N ALA A 4 12.90 10.17 30.84
CA ALA A 4 11.96 9.05 30.84
C ALA A 4 10.81 9.38 29.89
N LEU A 5 10.60 8.51 28.89
CA LEU A 5 9.50 8.61 27.94
C LEU A 5 8.14 8.48 28.65
N PRO A 6 7.10 9.19 28.20
CA PRO A 6 5.78 9.17 28.82
C PRO A 6 5.15 7.78 28.69
N THR A 7 4.94 7.10 29.81
CA THR A 7 4.20 5.84 29.90
C THR A 7 2.69 6.14 29.97
N GLN A 8 1.92 5.65 29.00
CA GLN A 8 0.46 5.59 29.10
C GLN A 8 0.07 4.68 30.28
N ALA A 9 -1.13 4.89 30.85
CA ALA A 9 -1.59 4.47 32.18
C ALA A 9 -1.62 2.96 32.52
N LEU A 10 -0.98 2.09 31.73
CA LEU A 10 -1.01 0.64 31.86
C LEU A 10 0.35 -0.01 31.58
N GLY A 11 1.46 0.54 32.08
CA GLY A 11 2.72 -0.19 32.29
C GLY A 11 3.41 -0.85 31.07
N GLU A 12 2.85 -0.74 29.88
CA GLU A 12 3.35 -1.35 28.65
C GLU A 12 3.99 -0.27 27.77
N PRO A 13 5.17 -0.55 27.17
CA PRO A 13 5.84 0.43 26.34
C PRO A 13 5.06 0.63 25.03
N GLY A 14 4.56 1.86 24.82
CA GLY A 14 3.61 2.25 23.78
C GLY A 14 4.09 2.19 22.32
N TRP A 15 5.16 1.45 22.02
CA TRP A 15 5.59 1.17 20.64
C TRP A 15 4.78 0.03 19.98
N LEU A 16 3.98 -0.71 20.75
CA LEU A 16 3.13 -1.77 20.19
C LEU A 16 1.86 -1.24 19.53
N PHE A 17 1.38 -0.04 19.89
CA PHE A 17 0.19 0.57 19.27
C PHE A 17 0.28 2.10 19.35
N THR A 18 1.03 2.72 18.44
CA THR A 18 0.89 4.14 18.17
C THR A 18 -0.48 4.39 17.54
N GLU A 19 -1.33 5.07 18.30
CA GLU A 19 -2.42 5.96 17.88
C GLU A 19 -2.80 5.84 16.41
N ALA A 20 -3.92 5.13 16.16
CA ALA A 20 -4.63 5.09 14.89
C ALA A 20 -3.69 4.93 13.68
N HIS A 21 -3.54 3.70 13.22
CA HIS A 21 -3.12 3.41 11.85
C HIS A 21 -4.22 3.95 10.90
N ILE A 22 -4.31 5.27 10.78
CA ILE A 22 -5.17 5.98 9.86
C ILE A 22 -4.56 5.66 8.51
N SER A 23 -5.20 4.75 7.78
CA SER A 23 -5.03 4.73 6.33
C SER A 23 -5.18 6.18 5.86
N PRO A 24 -4.16 6.79 5.19
CA PRO A 24 -4.22 8.19 4.81
C PRO A 24 -5.37 8.50 3.84
N CYS A 25 -6.01 7.47 3.29
CA CYS A 25 -7.24 7.55 2.52
C CYS A 25 -8.39 6.78 3.22
N SER A 26 -9.60 7.33 3.15
CA SER A 26 -10.81 6.58 3.52
C SER A 26 -11.07 5.46 2.51
N GLY A 27 -11.85 4.45 2.91
CA GLY A 27 -12.27 3.38 1.99
C GLY A 27 -12.96 3.91 0.73
N ASP A 28 -13.78 4.96 0.87
CA ASP A 28 -14.45 5.62 -0.26
C ASP A 28 -13.46 6.30 -1.21
N GLN A 29 -12.40 6.91 -0.69
CA GLN A 29 -11.34 7.53 -1.50
C GLN A 29 -10.55 6.47 -2.28
N ALA A 30 -10.23 5.34 -1.63
CA ALA A 30 -9.58 4.22 -2.30
C ALA A 30 -10.48 3.62 -3.39
N ALA A 31 -11.78 3.45 -3.13
CA ALA A 31 -12.73 2.95 -4.10
C ALA A 31 -12.88 3.90 -5.30
N ALA A 32 -12.94 5.22 -5.07
CA ALA A 32 -13.01 6.21 -6.12
C ALA A 32 -11.73 6.24 -6.98
N PHE A 33 -10.55 6.13 -6.36
CA PHE A 33 -9.28 6.00 -7.06
C PHE A 33 -9.26 4.75 -7.95
N LEU A 34 -9.59 3.58 -7.39
CA LEU A 34 -9.62 2.33 -8.14
C LEU A 34 -10.61 2.39 -9.29
N ALA A 35 -11.80 2.96 -9.10
CA ALA A 35 -12.80 3.11 -10.14
C ALA A 35 -12.35 4.01 -11.32
N GLY A 36 -11.38 4.90 -11.11
CA GLY A 36 -10.80 5.75 -12.14
C GLY A 36 -9.68 5.10 -12.96
N LEU A 37 -9.21 3.92 -12.55
CA LEU A 37 -8.16 3.20 -13.26
C LEU A 37 -8.74 2.30 -14.36
N GLU A 38 -7.97 2.12 -15.44
CA GLU A 38 -8.23 1.08 -16.42
C GLU A 38 -8.21 -0.30 -15.74
N PRO A 39 -9.06 -1.27 -16.16
CA PRO A 39 -9.14 -2.59 -15.53
C PRO A 39 -7.79 -3.31 -15.41
N GLU A 40 -6.94 -3.17 -16.43
CA GLU A 40 -5.59 -3.73 -16.45
C GLU A 40 -4.67 -3.10 -15.39
N ASP A 41 -4.79 -1.79 -15.16
CA ASP A 41 -3.98 -1.08 -14.16
C ASP A 41 -4.42 -1.46 -12.75
N GLN A 42 -5.73 -1.63 -12.52
CA GLN A 42 -6.27 -2.15 -11.26
C GLN A 42 -5.69 -3.54 -10.95
N GLN A 43 -5.66 -4.42 -11.96
CA GLN A 43 -5.14 -5.78 -11.82
C GLN A 43 -3.65 -5.76 -11.48
N ILE A 44 -2.85 -4.96 -12.18
CA ILE A 44 -1.42 -4.79 -11.91
C ILE A 44 -1.19 -4.29 -10.48
N LEU A 45 -1.97 -3.29 -10.05
CA LEU A 45 -1.85 -2.68 -8.72
C LEU A 45 -2.23 -3.66 -7.60
N LEU A 46 -3.29 -4.46 -7.79
CA LEU A 46 -3.70 -5.50 -6.86
C LEU A 46 -2.64 -6.60 -6.76
N LEU A 47 -2.08 -7.05 -7.88
CA LEU A 47 -1.03 -8.07 -7.89
C LEU A 47 0.25 -7.57 -7.19
N SER A 48 0.67 -6.33 -7.44
CA SER A 48 1.90 -5.79 -6.86
C SER A 48 1.77 -5.38 -5.40
N TYR A 49 0.75 -4.59 -5.05
CA TYR A 49 0.60 -4.01 -3.71
C TYR A 49 -0.39 -4.78 -2.83
N GLY A 50 -1.43 -5.37 -3.42
CA GLY A 50 -2.40 -6.19 -2.68
C GLY A 50 -1.83 -7.56 -2.31
N LEU A 51 -1.12 -8.21 -3.23
CA LEU A 51 -0.54 -9.54 -3.04
C LEU A 51 0.99 -9.56 -2.86
N GLY A 52 1.65 -8.41 -2.99
CA GLY A 52 3.09 -8.29 -2.79
C GLY A 52 3.94 -8.94 -3.90
N LEU A 53 3.39 -9.16 -5.10
CA LEU A 53 4.13 -9.80 -6.18
C LEU A 53 5.21 -8.86 -6.75
N ARG A 54 6.36 -9.44 -7.09
CA ARG A 54 7.44 -8.73 -7.78
C ARG A 54 7.05 -8.49 -9.24
N VAL A 55 7.58 -7.42 -9.83
CA VAL A 55 7.34 -6.99 -11.23
C VAL A 55 7.39 -8.14 -12.24
N GLY A 56 8.39 -9.02 -12.15
CA GLY A 56 8.50 -10.17 -13.06
C GLY A 56 7.34 -11.18 -12.95
N ALA A 57 6.85 -11.42 -11.74
CA ALA A 57 5.68 -12.29 -11.52
C ALA A 57 4.39 -11.63 -11.98
N VAL A 58 4.25 -10.31 -11.77
CA VAL A 58 3.11 -9.53 -12.28
C VAL A 58 3.09 -9.57 -13.80
N SER A 59 4.22 -9.28 -14.45
CA SER A 59 4.40 -9.34 -15.92
C SER A 59 3.96 -10.67 -16.51
N GLN A 60 4.37 -11.79 -15.91
CA GLN A 60 3.93 -13.13 -16.32
C GLN A 60 2.44 -13.37 -16.10
N ALA A 61 1.87 -12.86 -15.00
CA ALA A 61 0.46 -13.06 -14.66
C ALA A 61 -0.50 -12.28 -15.58
N VAL A 62 -0.08 -11.11 -16.09
CA VAL A 62 -0.90 -10.27 -16.98
C VAL A 62 -0.45 -10.29 -18.44
N ASP A 63 0.57 -11.09 -18.78
CA ASP A 63 1.14 -11.23 -20.12
C ASP A 63 1.55 -9.90 -20.78
N ILE A 64 2.28 -9.06 -20.04
CA ILE A 64 2.84 -7.79 -20.57
C ILE A 64 4.32 -7.62 -20.24
N ASP A 65 5.00 -6.76 -20.99
CA ASP A 65 6.40 -6.45 -20.77
C ASP A 65 6.66 -5.88 -19.35
N PRO A 66 7.70 -6.34 -18.62
CA PRO A 66 8.03 -5.83 -17.29
C PRO A 66 8.25 -4.31 -17.22
N ALA A 67 8.79 -3.69 -18.26
CA ALA A 67 8.94 -2.24 -18.32
C ALA A 67 7.58 -1.53 -18.41
N LEU A 68 6.60 -2.14 -19.08
CA LEU A 68 5.24 -1.62 -19.15
C LEU A 68 4.53 -1.73 -17.80
N VAL A 69 4.77 -2.80 -17.03
CA VAL A 69 4.29 -2.92 -15.64
C VAL A 69 4.81 -1.75 -14.80
N VAL A 70 6.12 -1.48 -14.86
CA VAL A 70 6.74 -0.38 -14.10
C VAL A 70 6.18 0.98 -14.53
N TRP A 71 6.05 1.23 -15.83
CA TRP A 71 5.47 2.46 -16.35
C TRP A 71 4.02 2.66 -15.90
N ARG A 72 3.18 1.61 -15.97
CA ARG A 72 1.77 1.66 -15.53
C ARG A 72 1.66 1.92 -14.03
N LEU A 73 2.50 1.26 -13.21
CA LEU A 73 2.56 1.52 -11.77
C LEU A 73 2.99 2.95 -11.46
N HIS A 74 3.97 3.50 -12.19
CA HIS A 74 4.39 4.89 -12.04
C HIS A 74 3.33 5.89 -12.51
N ARG A 75 2.50 5.55 -13.50
CA ARG A 75 1.41 6.41 -13.95
C ARG A 75 0.26 6.48 -12.95
N ALA A 76 0.06 5.42 -12.18
CA ALA A 76 -1.01 5.33 -11.19
C ALA A 76 -0.77 6.20 -9.93
N PHE A 77 0.46 6.70 -9.73
CA PHE A 77 0.87 7.53 -8.58
C PHE A 77 1.52 8.84 -9.02
#